data_AF-A0A941KHC4-F1
#
_entry.id   AF-A0A941KHC4-F1
#
_cell.length_a   1.000
_cell.length_b   1.000
_cell.length_c   1.000
_cell.angle_alpha   90.00
_cell.angle_beta   90.00
_cell.angle_gamma   90.00
#
_symmetry.space_group_name_H-M   'P 1'
#
loop_
_entity.id
_entity.type
_entity.pdbx_description
1 polymer ?
#
loop_
_entity_poly.entity_id
_entity_poly.type
_entity_poly.pdbx_seq_one_letter_code
_entity_poly.pdbx_strand_id
1 'polypeptide(L)'
;MAGYMTNVAGVDFGPLGGAYYPPNFQFEVVRSFEDGNRLFMHIAQNPDGHERWVTMSLLQICDDGSGSMLHQISNRVAVRVNPDHTMVSGARDLDPNEDAATNKKIVRDFMQCCLVEGDISRFFDFVDEENFIPHNPHMHGRASGFRDLAAQEVRREDGAKYVKFHEVVGSCDFVAVFSDMQYRGQSIAAADLFRLRNGKIVEHWDIAGEHRMNRTAGNDVGRGVGG
;
A
#
# COMPACT_ATOMS: atom_id res chain seq x y z
N MET A 1 5.34 -34.44 7.44
CA MET A 1 4.03 -34.09 6.86
C MET A 1 3.66 -32.71 7.35
N ALA A 2 3.86 -31.69 6.52
CA ALA A 2 3.39 -30.34 6.79
C ALA A 2 1.99 -30.20 6.17
N GLY A 3 1.02 -29.79 6.98
CA GLY A 3 -0.37 -29.65 6.55
C GLY A 3 -0.52 -28.48 5.57
N TYR A 4 -1.12 -28.74 4.42
CA TYR A 4 -1.51 -27.72 3.46
C TYR A 4 -2.88 -27.17 3.85
N MET A 5 -2.99 -25.84 4.00
CA MET A 5 -4.28 -25.16 3.99
C MET A 5 -4.57 -24.71 2.57
N THR A 6 -5.54 -25.36 1.92
CA THR A 6 -6.10 -24.91 0.64
C THR A 6 -7.08 -23.76 0.89
N ASN A 7 -6.89 -22.65 0.18
CA ASN A 7 -7.77 -21.48 0.23
C ASN A 7 -8.43 -21.30 -1.15
N VAL A 8 -9.71 -20.96 -1.15
CA VAL A 8 -10.57 -20.89 -2.34
C VAL A 8 -10.28 -19.61 -3.12
N ALA A 9 -9.32 -19.68 -4.06
CA ALA A 9 -9.19 -18.85 -5.27
C ALA A 9 -7.97 -19.23 -6.16
N GLY A 10 -7.38 -20.42 -6.00
CA GLY A 10 -6.37 -20.93 -6.95
C GLY A 10 -5.05 -20.16 -7.03
N VAL A 11 -4.68 -19.38 -6.00
CA VAL A 11 -3.37 -18.70 -5.91
C VAL A 11 -2.47 -19.46 -4.94
N ASP A 12 -1.31 -19.89 -5.45
CA ASP A 12 -0.26 -20.60 -4.71
C ASP A 12 0.71 -19.58 -4.06
N PHE A 13 0.61 -19.45 -2.74
CA PHE A 13 1.61 -18.75 -1.93
C PHE A 13 2.73 -19.76 -1.64
N GLY A 14 3.69 -19.86 -2.56
CA GLY A 14 4.82 -20.79 -2.46
C GLY A 14 5.57 -20.74 -1.12
N PRO A 15 6.47 -21.70 -0.86
CA PRO A 15 7.01 -21.96 0.47
C PRO A 15 7.76 -20.75 1.06
N LEU A 16 7.46 -20.45 2.33
CA LEU A 16 8.21 -19.50 3.14
C LEU A 16 9.59 -20.08 3.46
N GLY A 17 10.62 -19.75 2.68
CA GLY A 17 12.00 -20.05 3.02
C GLY A 17 13.04 -19.84 1.91
N GLY A 18 14.08 -19.06 2.22
CA GLY A 18 15.36 -19.01 1.49
C GLY A 18 15.61 -17.70 0.73
N ALA A 19 16.44 -16.82 1.28
CA ALA A 19 16.96 -15.66 0.55
C ALA A 19 17.90 -16.15 -0.58
N TYR A 20 17.37 -16.20 -1.80
CA TYR A 20 18.13 -16.33 -3.04
C TYR A 20 18.01 -15.00 -3.78
N TYR A 21 19.11 -14.26 -3.91
CA TYR A 21 19.17 -13.03 -4.70
C TYR A 21 19.96 -13.31 -6.00
N PRO A 22 19.30 -13.52 -7.15
CA PRO A 22 19.98 -13.69 -8.42
C PRO A 22 20.53 -12.34 -8.96
N PRO A 23 21.51 -12.36 -9.90
CA PRO A 23 22.39 -11.22 -10.21
C PRO A 23 21.77 -10.03 -10.95
N ASN A 24 20.44 -9.91 -11.10
CA ASN A 24 19.78 -8.85 -11.88
C ASN A 24 18.57 -8.26 -11.16
N PHE A 25 18.76 -7.74 -9.94
CA PHE A 25 17.69 -7.14 -9.15
C PHE A 25 17.27 -5.77 -9.72
N GLN A 26 16.53 -5.78 -10.84
CA GLN A 26 15.94 -4.57 -11.41
C GLN A 26 14.72 -4.17 -10.59
N PHE A 27 14.79 -2.99 -9.99
CA PHE A 27 13.66 -2.34 -9.34
C PHE A 27 13.37 -1.00 -10.02
N GLU A 28 12.10 -0.65 -10.08
CA GLU A 28 11.60 0.64 -10.55
C GLU A 28 10.92 1.33 -9.37
N VAL A 29 11.35 2.55 -9.05
CA VAL A 29 10.53 3.44 -8.21
C VAL A 29 9.42 3.98 -9.10
N VAL A 30 8.20 3.46 -8.91
CA VAL A 30 7.04 3.82 -9.74
C VAL A 30 6.62 5.26 -9.44
N ARG A 31 6.69 5.64 -8.16
CA ARG A 31 6.46 6.98 -7.63
C ARG A 31 6.98 7.08 -6.20
N SER A 32 7.25 8.30 -5.78
CA SER A 32 7.74 8.63 -4.45
C SER A 32 7.37 10.07 -4.12
N PHE A 33 7.23 10.37 -2.84
CA PHE A 33 7.06 11.74 -2.39
C PHE A 33 7.59 11.93 -0.97
N GLU A 34 7.86 13.18 -0.62
CA GLU A 34 8.30 13.58 0.70
C GLU A 34 7.18 14.33 1.46
N ASP A 35 7.12 14.10 2.77
CA ASP A 35 6.27 14.83 3.72
C ASP A 35 7.13 15.18 4.95
N GLY A 36 7.71 16.38 4.93
CA GLY A 36 8.73 16.78 5.89
C GLY A 36 9.95 15.86 5.81
N ASN A 37 10.23 15.14 6.89
CA ASN A 37 11.37 14.22 6.97
C ASN A 37 11.00 12.77 6.65
N ARG A 38 9.84 12.54 6.01
CA ARG A 38 9.37 11.21 5.60
C ARG A 38 9.46 11.06 4.10
N LEU A 39 10.00 9.93 3.66
CA LEU A 39 10.06 9.54 2.25
C LEU A 39 9.18 8.30 2.03
N PHE A 40 8.11 8.47 1.26
CA PHE A 40 7.31 7.36 0.76
C PHE A 40 7.86 6.87 -0.58
N MET A 41 7.91 5.55 -0.77
CA MET A 41 8.26 4.93 -2.05
C MET A 41 7.29 3.81 -2.40
N HIS A 42 6.83 3.82 -3.65
CA HIS A 42 6.09 2.72 -4.26
C HIS A 42 6.96 2.11 -5.36
N ILE A 43 7.34 0.84 -5.16
CA ILE A 43 8.41 0.17 -5.90
C ILE A 43 7.85 -1.07 -6.58
N ALA A 44 8.25 -1.28 -7.83
CA ALA A 44 8.00 -2.49 -8.60
C ALA A 44 9.31 -3.24 -8.84
N GLN A 45 9.31 -4.55 -8.64
CA GLN A 45 10.45 -5.43 -8.96
C GLN A 45 9.97 -6.56 -9.84
N ASN A 46 10.76 -6.92 -10.84
CA ASN A 46 10.46 -8.05 -11.72
C ASN A 46 11.71 -8.93 -11.84
N PRO A 47 11.99 -9.78 -10.84
CA PRO A 47 13.25 -10.52 -10.78
C PRO A 47 13.47 -11.44 -11.99
N ASP A 48 12.39 -11.99 -12.58
CA ASP A 48 12.50 -13.02 -13.63
C ASP A 48 11.55 -12.80 -14.82
N GLY A 49 11.00 -11.59 -15.03
CA GLY A 49 10.11 -11.31 -16.17
C GLY A 49 8.68 -11.86 -16.05
N HIS A 50 8.42 -12.74 -15.08
CA HIS A 50 7.16 -13.47 -14.92
C HIS A 50 6.28 -12.99 -13.76
N GLU A 51 6.86 -12.35 -12.74
CA GLU A 51 6.16 -11.94 -11.52
C GLU A 51 6.61 -10.57 -11.03
N ARG A 52 5.64 -9.68 -10.75
CA ARG A 52 5.92 -8.36 -10.19
C ARG A 52 5.72 -8.36 -8.69
N TRP A 53 6.79 -8.08 -7.95
CA TRP A 53 6.67 -7.67 -6.55
C TRP A 53 6.35 -6.19 -6.50
N VAL A 54 5.36 -5.83 -5.69
CA VAL A 54 5.03 -4.45 -5.39
C VAL A 54 5.35 -4.21 -3.92
N THR A 55 6.08 -3.12 -3.66
CA THR A 55 6.51 -2.72 -2.33
C THR A 55 6.09 -1.29 -2.06
N MET A 56 5.50 -1.05 -0.89
CA MET A 56 5.32 0.30 -0.36
C MET A 56 6.16 0.45 0.90
N SER A 57 7.02 1.46 0.90
CA SER A 57 7.97 1.73 1.96
C SER A 57 7.80 3.15 2.48
N LEU A 58 7.98 3.33 3.78
CA LEU A 58 8.09 4.62 4.44
C LEU A 58 9.41 4.69 5.19
N LEU A 59 10.21 5.71 4.89
CA LEU A 59 11.47 5.97 5.55
C LEU A 59 11.41 7.28 6.32
N GLN A 60 12.11 7.32 7.45
CA GLN A 60 12.51 8.52 8.16
C GLN A 60 13.87 8.96 7.63
N ILE A 61 13.98 10.19 7.15
CA ILE A 61 15.24 10.82 6.74
C ILE A 61 15.77 11.64 7.91
N CYS A 62 16.99 11.36 8.34
CA CYS A 62 17.68 12.06 9.41
C CYS A 62 18.36 13.32 8.87
N ASP A 63 18.70 14.25 9.77
CA ASP A 63 19.35 15.53 9.40
C ASP A 63 20.72 15.34 8.73
N ASP A 64 21.39 14.20 8.99
CA ASP A 64 22.66 13.82 8.36
C ASP A 64 22.48 13.20 6.96
N GLY A 65 21.24 13.15 6.45
CA GLY A 65 20.88 12.56 5.17
C GLY A 65 20.72 11.04 5.18
N SER A 66 20.95 10.36 6.32
CA SER A 66 20.70 8.92 6.44
C SER A 66 19.20 8.61 6.50
N GLY A 67 18.82 7.42 6.04
CA GLY A 67 17.44 6.96 6.04
C GLY A 67 17.23 5.73 6.93
N SER A 68 16.20 5.75 7.77
CA SER A 68 15.74 4.60 8.56
C SER A 68 14.39 4.10 8.06
N MET A 69 14.28 2.81 7.77
CA MET A 69 13.01 2.20 7.36
C MET A 69 12.02 2.15 8.53
N LEU A 70 10.86 2.79 8.39
CA LEU A 70 9.78 2.75 9.37
C LEU A 70 8.80 1.62 9.05
N HIS A 71 8.37 1.55 7.79
CA HIS A 71 7.43 0.55 7.31
C HIS A 71 7.86 0.04 5.95
N GLN A 72 7.75 -1.26 5.74
CA GLN A 72 7.91 -1.88 4.43
C GLN A 72 6.97 -3.07 4.31
N ILE A 73 6.12 -3.02 3.29
CA ILE A 73 5.22 -4.13 2.94
C ILE A 73 5.52 -4.48 1.49
N SER A 74 5.77 -5.75 1.23
CA SER A 74 6.06 -6.27 -0.11
C SER A 74 5.15 -7.45 -0.37
N ASN A 75 4.46 -7.46 -1.52
CA ASN A 75 3.61 -8.57 -1.91
C ASN A 75 3.77 -8.91 -3.40
N ARG A 76 3.55 -10.18 -3.74
CA ARG A 76 3.52 -10.67 -5.13
C ARG A 76 2.17 -10.30 -5.74
N VAL A 77 2.21 -9.60 -6.87
CA VAL A 77 1.00 -9.22 -7.61
C VAL A 77 0.99 -9.96 -8.94
N ALA A 78 -0.09 -10.69 -9.20
CA ALA A 78 -0.27 -11.35 -10.48
C ALA A 78 -0.36 -10.32 -11.62
N VAL A 79 0.51 -10.44 -12.62
CA VAL A 79 0.67 -9.47 -13.72
C VAL A 79 -0.57 -9.36 -14.63
N ARG A 80 -1.50 -10.32 -14.58
CA ARG A 80 -2.47 -10.58 -15.67
C ARG A 80 -3.96 -10.31 -15.38
N VAL A 81 -4.34 -9.79 -14.22
CA VAL A 81 -5.78 -9.75 -13.87
C VAL A 81 -6.50 -8.55 -14.50
N ASN A 82 -5.82 -7.44 -14.78
CA ASN A 82 -6.40 -6.28 -15.46
C ASN A 82 -5.31 -5.46 -16.21
N PRO A 83 -5.30 -5.42 -17.55
CA PRO A 83 -4.25 -4.73 -18.31
C PRO A 83 -4.30 -3.20 -18.16
N ASP A 84 -5.48 -2.63 -17.87
CA ASP A 84 -5.67 -1.17 -17.85
C ASP A 84 -5.44 -0.55 -16.46
N HIS A 85 -5.55 -1.35 -15.39
CA HIS A 85 -5.43 -0.91 -14.00
C HIS A 85 -4.62 -1.93 -13.18
N THR A 86 -3.30 -1.84 -13.30
CA THR A 86 -2.34 -2.64 -12.52
C THR A 86 -1.90 -1.89 -11.27
N MET A 87 -1.32 -2.62 -10.31
CA MET A 87 -0.70 -2.06 -9.11
C MET A 87 0.45 -1.06 -9.35
N VAL A 88 0.89 -0.84 -10.59
CA VAL A 88 1.98 0.10 -10.93
C VAL A 88 1.58 1.14 -11.99
N SER A 89 0.35 1.03 -12.51
CA SER A 89 -0.24 1.99 -13.45
C SER A 89 -0.87 3.18 -12.71
N GLY A 90 -1.44 4.13 -13.47
CA GLY A 90 -2.01 5.37 -12.94
C GLY A 90 -0.98 6.50 -12.83
N ALA A 91 -1.38 7.59 -12.18
CA ALA A 91 -0.54 8.80 -12.11
C ALA A 91 0.78 8.54 -11.37
N ARG A 92 1.85 9.18 -11.85
CA ARG A 92 3.21 9.05 -11.30
C ARG A 92 3.74 10.35 -10.70
N ASP A 93 3.39 11.47 -11.34
CA ASP A 93 3.82 12.80 -10.95
C ASP A 93 2.80 13.45 -10.02
N LEU A 94 3.29 14.29 -9.11
CA LEU A 94 2.46 15.09 -8.22
C LEU A 94 1.74 16.20 -8.99
N ASP A 95 0.49 16.49 -8.63
CA ASP A 95 -0.21 17.71 -9.08
C ASP A 95 -0.01 18.84 -8.06
N PRO A 96 0.89 19.82 -8.32
CA PRO A 96 1.25 20.85 -7.35
C PRO A 96 0.10 21.82 -7.00
N ASN A 97 -1.05 21.72 -7.69
CA ASN A 97 -2.22 22.52 -7.39
C ASN A 97 -3.08 21.95 -6.26
N GLU A 98 -2.83 20.70 -5.85
CA GLU A 98 -3.57 20.02 -4.80
C GLU A 98 -2.92 20.25 -3.42
N ASP A 99 -3.75 20.39 -2.38
CA ASP A 99 -3.27 20.71 -1.03
C ASP A 99 -3.07 19.45 -0.18
N ALA A 100 -1.81 19.14 0.15
CA ALA A 100 -1.45 17.95 0.90
C ALA A 100 -2.12 17.88 2.29
N ALA A 101 -2.28 19.01 2.99
CA ALA A 101 -2.85 19.03 4.33
C ALA A 101 -4.34 18.66 4.31
N THR A 102 -5.09 19.26 3.39
CA THR A 102 -6.51 18.95 3.13
C THR A 102 -6.67 17.50 2.67
N ASN A 103 -5.84 17.04 1.74
CA ASN A 103 -5.90 15.68 1.22
C ASN A 103 -5.61 14.63 2.29
N LYS A 104 -4.60 14.84 3.14
CA LYS A 104 -4.33 13.99 4.31
C LYS A 104 -5.52 13.94 5.27
N LYS A 105 -6.23 15.05 5.46
CA LYS A 105 -7.44 15.09 6.30
C LYS A 105 -8.57 14.27 5.69
N ILE A 106 -8.85 14.45 4.39
CA ILE A 106 -9.90 13.71 3.67
C ILE A 106 -9.65 12.21 3.76
N VAL A 107 -8.42 11.76 3.49
CA VAL A 107 -8.07 10.33 3.56
C VAL A 107 -8.19 9.80 4.99
N ARG A 108 -7.70 10.52 6.00
CA ARG A 108 -7.84 10.08 7.39
C ARG A 108 -9.32 9.93 7.77
N ASP A 109 -10.14 10.90 7.40
CA ASP A 109 -11.58 10.88 7.69
C ASP A 109 -12.29 9.74 6.94
N PHE A 110 -11.91 9.47 5.68
CA PHE A 110 -12.40 8.32 4.91
C PHE A 110 -12.05 6.99 5.58
N MET A 111 -10.78 6.78 5.90
CA MET A 111 -10.30 5.56 6.54
C MET A 111 -11.04 5.32 7.87
N GLN A 112 -11.16 6.37 8.69
CA GLN A 112 -11.87 6.29 9.98
C GLN A 112 -13.37 6.00 9.79
N CYS A 113 -14.06 6.79 8.97
CA CYS A 113 -15.51 6.70 8.79
C CYS A 113 -15.92 5.39 8.12
N CYS A 114 -15.30 5.05 6.99
CA CYS A 114 -15.78 3.95 6.15
C CYS A 114 -15.10 2.62 6.48
N LEU A 115 -13.78 2.62 6.75
CA LEU A 115 -13.01 1.38 6.87
C LEU A 115 -12.79 0.92 8.32
N VAL A 116 -12.87 1.84 9.30
CA VAL A 116 -12.82 1.51 10.74
C VAL A 116 -14.22 1.44 11.35
N GLU A 117 -14.99 2.52 11.23
CA GLU A 117 -16.34 2.60 11.82
C GLU A 117 -17.40 1.87 10.99
N GLY A 118 -17.11 1.62 9.70
CA GLY A 118 -18.00 0.86 8.84
C GLY A 118 -19.19 1.66 8.30
N ASP A 119 -19.17 3.00 8.39
CA ASP A 119 -20.21 3.84 7.82
C ASP A 119 -20.03 3.99 6.30
N ILE A 120 -20.39 2.93 5.59
CA ILE A 120 -20.31 2.86 4.13
C ILE A 120 -21.32 3.78 3.45
N SER A 121 -22.36 4.24 4.16
CA SER A 121 -23.34 5.18 3.58
C SER A 121 -22.69 6.49 3.15
N ARG A 122 -21.55 6.83 3.77
CA ARG A 122 -20.75 8.03 3.51
C ARG A 122 -19.60 7.81 2.54
N PHE A 123 -19.47 6.62 1.94
CA PHE A 123 -18.33 6.29 1.07
C PHE A 123 -18.12 7.31 -0.07
N PHE A 124 -19.20 7.71 -0.74
CA PHE A 124 -19.15 8.71 -1.83
C PHE A 124 -19.03 10.16 -1.33
N ASP A 125 -19.06 10.42 -0.02
CA ASP A 125 -18.63 11.71 0.52
C ASP A 125 -17.13 11.93 0.28
N PHE A 126 -16.35 10.83 0.18
CA PHE A 126 -14.90 10.88 0.03
C PHE A 126 -14.41 10.44 -1.35
N VAL A 127 -15.06 9.44 -1.95
CA VAL A 127 -14.62 8.82 -3.20
C VAL A 127 -15.39 9.39 -4.39
N ASP A 128 -14.69 9.67 -5.49
CA ASP A 128 -15.30 10.10 -6.74
C ASP A 128 -15.98 8.89 -7.42
N GLU A 129 -17.30 8.95 -7.59
CA GLU A 129 -18.06 7.81 -8.11
C GLU A 129 -17.74 7.49 -9.57
N GLU A 130 -17.49 8.50 -10.40
CA GLU A 130 -17.35 8.37 -11.85
C GLU A 130 -15.92 8.07 -12.27
N ASN A 131 -14.96 8.71 -11.60
CA ASN A 131 -13.58 8.75 -12.02
C ASN A 131 -12.69 7.79 -11.24
N PHE A 132 -13.16 7.21 -10.13
CA PHE A 132 -12.33 6.35 -9.31
C PHE A 132 -11.78 5.13 -10.05
N ILE A 133 -10.50 4.87 -9.83
CA ILE A 133 -9.76 3.74 -10.38
C ILE A 133 -9.15 2.92 -9.23
N PRO A 134 -9.64 1.69 -8.99
CA PRO A 134 -8.96 0.76 -8.11
C PRO A 134 -7.84 0.04 -8.87
N HIS A 135 -6.65 0.03 -8.31
CA HIS A 135 -5.49 -0.64 -8.90
C HIS A 135 -5.23 -2.04 -8.33
N ASN A 136 -5.86 -2.36 -7.19
CA ASN A 136 -5.83 -3.71 -6.66
C ASN A 136 -6.61 -4.66 -7.59
N PRO A 137 -5.96 -5.70 -8.16
CA PRO A 137 -6.58 -6.61 -9.12
C PRO A 137 -7.74 -7.43 -8.52
N HIS A 138 -7.84 -7.51 -7.20
CA HIS A 138 -8.93 -8.18 -6.50
C HIS A 138 -10.18 -7.30 -6.35
N MET A 139 -10.08 -6.02 -6.73
CA MET A 139 -11.18 -5.07 -6.68
C MET A 139 -11.78 -4.86 -8.07
N HIS A 140 -13.03 -5.26 -8.23
CA HIS A 140 -13.78 -5.11 -9.47
C HIS A 140 -14.71 -3.90 -9.41
N GLY A 141 -15.20 -3.38 -10.54
CA GLY A 141 -16.36 -2.49 -10.55
C GLY A 141 -16.14 -1.03 -10.08
N ARG A 142 -14.94 -0.47 -10.28
CA ARG A 142 -14.60 0.95 -9.98
C ARG A 142 -15.03 1.36 -8.55
N ALA A 143 -15.60 2.56 -8.38
CA ALA A 143 -15.96 3.11 -7.08
C ALA A 143 -17.01 2.25 -6.36
N SER A 144 -18.05 1.82 -7.07
CA SER A 144 -19.13 1.00 -6.51
C SER A 144 -18.64 -0.34 -6.02
N GLY A 145 -17.71 -0.98 -6.74
CA GLY A 145 -17.20 -2.27 -6.31
C GLY A 145 -16.21 -2.17 -5.16
N PHE A 146 -15.49 -1.05 -5.01
CA PHE A 146 -14.76 -0.77 -3.77
C PHE A 146 -15.73 -0.63 -2.58
N ARG A 147 -16.77 0.20 -2.74
CA ARG A 147 -17.80 0.38 -1.71
C ARG A 147 -18.41 -0.95 -1.29
N ASP A 148 -18.79 -1.79 -2.26
CA ASP A 148 -19.46 -3.06 -2.00
C ASP A 148 -18.53 -4.06 -1.30
N LEU A 149 -17.25 -4.11 -1.71
CA LEU A 149 -16.22 -4.91 -1.04
C LEU A 149 -16.02 -4.44 0.41
N ALA A 150 -15.83 -3.13 0.63
CA ALA A 150 -15.69 -2.57 1.97
C ALA A 150 -16.91 -2.90 2.85
N ALA A 151 -18.12 -2.78 2.31
CA ALA A 151 -19.35 -3.13 3.01
C ALA A 151 -19.41 -4.61 3.37
N GLN A 152 -18.95 -5.48 2.48
CA GLN A 152 -18.88 -6.91 2.74
C GLN A 152 -17.88 -7.23 3.84
N GLU A 153 -16.66 -6.69 3.77
CA GLU A 153 -15.59 -6.98 4.72
C GLU A 153 -15.91 -6.50 6.14
N VAL A 154 -16.42 -5.27 6.27
CA VAL A 154 -16.81 -4.69 7.57
C VAL A 154 -17.89 -5.53 8.28
N ARG A 155 -18.84 -6.10 7.52
CA ARG A 155 -19.93 -6.92 8.09
C ARG A 155 -19.49 -8.31 8.51
N ARG A 156 -18.40 -8.83 7.95
CA ARG A 156 -17.94 -10.19 8.23
C ARG A 156 -17.20 -10.23 9.56
N GLU A 157 -17.40 -11.30 10.33
CA GLU A 157 -16.64 -11.51 11.57
C GLU A 157 -15.15 -11.65 11.27
N ASP A 158 -14.81 -12.41 10.22
CA ASP A 158 -13.46 -12.70 9.75
C ASP A 158 -12.96 -11.78 8.61
N GLY A 159 -13.71 -10.72 8.30
CA GLY A 159 -13.40 -9.78 7.23
C GLY A 159 -12.20 -8.88 7.54
N ALA A 160 -11.75 -8.15 6.52
CA ALA A 160 -10.70 -7.15 6.64
C ALA A 160 -11.16 -5.97 7.50
N LYS A 161 -10.47 -5.73 8.60
CA LYS A 161 -10.78 -4.68 9.59
C LYS A 161 -9.56 -3.87 9.92
N TYR A 162 -9.58 -2.58 9.63
CA TYR A 162 -8.54 -1.67 10.06
C TYR A 162 -8.62 -1.49 11.58
N VAL A 163 -7.48 -1.66 12.25
CA VAL A 163 -7.40 -1.62 13.72
C VAL A 163 -6.73 -0.33 14.19
N LYS A 164 -5.65 0.08 13.52
CA LYS A 164 -4.84 1.23 13.91
C LYS A 164 -4.15 1.84 12.69
N PHE A 165 -4.17 3.16 12.61
CA PHE A 165 -3.30 3.92 11.70
C PHE A 165 -1.99 4.25 12.41
N HIS A 166 -0.85 3.92 11.79
CA HIS A 166 0.47 4.31 12.31
C HIS A 166 0.92 5.62 11.71
N GLU A 167 0.80 5.76 10.39
CA GLU A 167 1.34 6.89 9.65
C GLU A 167 0.35 7.31 8.56
N VAL A 168 0.16 8.62 8.40
CA VAL A 168 -0.58 9.24 7.29
C VAL A 168 0.31 10.33 6.73
N VAL A 169 0.96 10.04 5.61
CA VAL A 169 1.90 10.95 4.95
C VAL A 169 1.37 11.32 3.57
N GLY A 170 1.65 12.53 3.11
CA GLY A 170 1.11 12.99 1.85
C GLY A 170 1.79 14.23 1.30
N SER A 171 1.79 14.32 -0.01
CA SER A 171 2.34 15.42 -0.78
C SER A 171 1.43 15.69 -1.97
N CYS A 172 1.05 16.95 -2.15
CA CYS A 172 0.12 17.38 -3.20
C CYS A 172 -1.15 16.52 -3.22
N ASP A 173 -1.37 15.77 -4.30
CA ASP A 173 -2.52 14.92 -4.56
C ASP A 173 -2.37 13.48 -4.04
N PHE A 174 -1.20 13.07 -3.54
CA PHE A 174 -0.99 11.72 -3.03
C PHE A 174 -0.97 11.66 -1.50
N VAL A 175 -1.58 10.61 -0.95
CA VAL A 175 -1.57 10.30 0.48
C VAL A 175 -1.38 8.79 0.68
N ALA A 176 -0.39 8.41 1.48
CA ALA A 176 -0.17 7.04 1.90
C ALA A 176 -0.53 6.84 3.37
N VAL A 177 -1.12 5.69 3.68
CA VAL A 177 -1.52 5.27 5.02
C VAL A 177 -0.93 3.91 5.33
N PHE A 178 -0.24 3.80 6.46
CA PHE A 178 0.25 2.51 6.96
C PHE A 178 -0.54 2.12 8.22
N SER A 179 -1.08 0.90 8.22
CA SER A 179 -2.05 0.46 9.21
C SER A 179 -1.80 -0.97 9.70
N ASP A 180 -2.27 -1.26 10.92
CA ASP A 180 -2.54 -2.64 11.34
C ASP A 180 -3.97 -3.02 10.91
N MET A 181 -4.10 -4.22 10.35
CA MET A 181 -5.36 -4.80 9.90
C MET A 181 -5.55 -6.19 10.49
N GLN A 182 -6.78 -6.51 10.89
CA GLN A 182 -7.19 -7.89 11.11
C GLN A 182 -7.80 -8.45 9.84
N TYR A 183 -7.36 -9.64 9.45
CA TYR A 183 -7.93 -10.35 8.30
C TYR A 183 -7.91 -11.84 8.58
N ARG A 184 -9.08 -12.50 8.51
CA ARG A 184 -9.24 -13.94 8.75
C ARG A 184 -8.61 -14.41 10.07
N GLY A 185 -8.76 -13.61 11.12
CA GLY A 185 -8.23 -13.90 12.46
C GLY A 185 -6.72 -13.67 12.62
N GLN A 186 -6.03 -13.14 11.61
CA GLN A 186 -4.61 -12.79 11.67
C GLN A 186 -4.43 -11.28 11.72
N SER A 187 -3.44 -10.82 12.49
CA SER A 187 -2.97 -9.43 12.43
C SER A 187 -1.93 -9.31 11.32
N ILE A 188 -2.20 -8.45 10.35
CA ILE A 188 -1.34 -8.14 9.23
C ILE A 188 -1.17 -6.63 9.11
N ALA A 189 -0.19 -6.19 8.32
CA ALA A 189 -0.04 -4.78 7.99
C ALA A 189 -0.64 -4.49 6.63
N ALA A 190 -1.14 -3.27 6.48
CA ALA A 190 -1.64 -2.72 5.23
C ALA A 190 -0.93 -1.41 4.91
N ALA A 191 -0.66 -1.19 3.63
CA ALA A 191 -0.31 0.11 3.09
C ALA A 191 -1.31 0.45 1.99
N ASP A 192 -1.97 1.59 2.15
CA ASP A 192 -2.85 2.18 1.16
C ASP A 192 -2.18 3.42 0.60
N LEU A 193 -2.24 3.60 -0.72
CA LEU A 193 -1.89 4.82 -1.40
C LEU A 193 -3.15 5.34 -2.11
N PHE A 194 -3.46 6.60 -1.90
CA PHE A 194 -4.58 7.29 -2.51
C PHE A 194 -4.06 8.45 -3.36
N ARG A 195 -4.75 8.69 -4.48
CA ARG A 195 -4.66 9.96 -5.21
C ARG A 195 -5.98 10.70 -5.10
N LEU A 196 -5.91 12.01 -4.89
CA LEU A 196 -7.04 12.90 -4.76
C LEU A 196 -7.09 13.90 -5.91
N ARG A 197 -8.29 14.36 -6.21
CA ARG A 197 -8.50 15.47 -7.12
C ARG A 197 -9.76 16.21 -6.72
N ASN A 198 -9.72 17.53 -6.67
CA ASN A 198 -10.88 18.36 -6.32
C ASN A 198 -11.57 17.90 -5.01
N GLY A 199 -10.78 17.49 -4.01
CA GLY A 199 -11.28 17.04 -2.71
C GLY A 199 -11.96 15.66 -2.70
N LYS A 200 -11.75 14.83 -3.73
CA LYS A 200 -12.24 13.44 -3.80
C LYS A 200 -11.10 12.46 -4.09
N ILE A 201 -11.21 11.24 -3.57
CA ILE A 201 -10.32 10.13 -3.91
C ILE A 201 -10.68 9.61 -5.30
N VAL A 202 -9.68 9.57 -6.19
CA VAL A 202 -9.84 9.19 -7.60
C VAL A 202 -8.98 8.00 -8.00
N GLU A 203 -7.94 7.65 -7.26
CA GLU A 203 -7.18 6.42 -7.46
C GLU A 203 -6.80 5.80 -6.12
N HIS A 204 -6.73 4.47 -6.06
CA HIS A 204 -6.33 3.71 -4.87
C HIS A 204 -5.49 2.49 -5.24
N TRP A 205 -4.37 2.32 -4.53
CA TRP A 205 -3.54 1.13 -4.53
C TRP A 205 -3.42 0.64 -3.10
N ASP A 206 -3.57 -0.65 -2.87
CA ASP A 206 -3.33 -1.24 -1.56
C ASP A 206 -2.52 -2.52 -1.63
N ILE A 207 -1.69 -2.72 -0.61
CA ILE A 207 -1.03 -3.98 -0.34
C ILE A 207 -1.17 -4.33 1.13
N ALA A 208 -1.48 -5.59 1.40
CA ALA A 208 -1.47 -6.13 2.76
C ALA A 208 -0.58 -7.37 2.83
N GLY A 209 0.02 -7.60 3.99
CA GLY A 209 0.93 -8.73 4.20
C GLY A 209 1.58 -8.70 5.57
N GLU A 210 2.54 -9.61 5.77
CA GLU A 210 3.32 -9.64 7.01
C GLU A 210 4.09 -8.33 7.19
N HIS A 211 3.95 -7.72 8.37
CA HIS A 211 4.76 -6.56 8.75
C HIS A 211 6.19 -7.04 9.01
N ARG A 212 7.13 -6.74 8.10
CA ARG A 212 8.56 -6.86 8.45
C ARG A 212 8.96 -5.62 9.25
N MET A 213 8.72 -5.67 10.56
CA MET A 213 9.27 -4.70 11.49
C MET A 213 10.77 -4.93 11.49
N ASN A 214 11.53 -4.11 10.77
CA ASN A 214 12.96 -4.04 11.01
C ASN A 214 13.16 -3.38 12.38
N ARG A 215 13.13 -4.18 13.46
CA ARG A 215 13.84 -3.79 14.67
C ARG A 215 15.31 -3.75 14.29
N THR A 216 15.79 -2.59 13.84
CA THR A 216 17.20 -2.27 13.59
C THR A 216 17.98 -3.47 13.04
N ALA A 217 17.82 -3.77 11.76
CA ALA A 217 19.00 -4.25 11.04
C ALA A 217 19.91 -3.02 10.95
N GLY A 218 21.02 -3.04 11.70
CA GLY A 218 22.09 -2.06 11.56
C GLY A 218 22.63 -2.11 10.14
N ASN A 219 21.97 -1.41 9.23
CA ASN A 219 22.54 -1.07 7.95
C ASN A 219 23.35 0.19 8.20
N ASP A 220 24.53 -0.04 8.79
CA ASP A 220 25.58 0.95 8.96
C ASP A 220 26.05 1.31 7.54
N VAL A 221 25.45 2.36 6.95
CA VAL A 221 25.87 2.87 5.66
C VAL A 221 27.10 3.75 5.88
N GLY A 222 28.26 3.11 5.90
CA GLY A 222 29.55 3.74 5.61
C GLY A 222 30.21 4.53 6.75
N ARG A 223 31.04 3.84 7.54
CA ARG A 223 32.33 4.41 7.94
C ARG A 223 33.45 3.66 7.24
N GLY A 224 33.78 4.12 6.04
CA GLY A 224 35.11 3.92 5.50
C GLY A 224 36.08 4.70 6.37
N VAL A 225 36.88 4.02 7.18
CA VAL A 225 38.03 4.62 7.85
C VAL A 225 39.25 4.16 7.08
N GLY A 226 39.77 5.06 6.24
CA GLY A 226 41.14 5.00 5.77
C GLY A 226 42.10 5.38 6.89
N GLY A 227 43.31 4.83 6.84
CA GLY A 227 44.41 5.11 7.76
C GLY A 227 45.17 3.84 8.11
#